data_AF-A0A5C0DXS1-F1
#
_entry.id   AF-A0A5C0DXS1-F1
#
_cell.length_a   1.000
_cell.length_b   1.000
_cell.length_c   1.000
_cell.angle_alpha   90.00
_cell.angle_beta   90.00
_cell.angle_gamma   90.00
#
_symmetry.space_group_name_H-M   'P 1'
#
loop_
_entity.id
_entity.type
_entity.pdbx_description
1 polymer ?
#
loop_
_entity_poly.entity_id
_entity_poly.type
_entity_poly.pdbx_seq_one_letter_code
_entity_poly.pdbx_strand_id
1 'polypeptide(L)'
;MGSDYDRIIWHIGSPRYIHEVFPNAPEKHNLMRDIKRIRRILNEIRVIRNRVFHHEPVFNTRNLSFDELLTTYENAKELLGWLSKDALCFFEENNQFEK
;
A
#
# COMPACT_ATOMS: atom_id res chain seq x y z
N MET A 1 -1.30 21.39 -2.11
CA MET A 1 -1.42 21.03 -0.68
C MET A 1 -1.54 19.51 -0.64
N GLY A 2 -0.59 18.80 -0.04
CA GLY A 2 -0.76 17.36 0.21
C GLY A 2 -1.92 17.18 1.18
N SER A 3 -2.78 16.19 0.94
CA SER A 3 -3.88 15.87 1.86
C SER A 3 -3.33 15.56 3.26
N ASP A 4 -4.15 15.65 4.31
CA ASP A 4 -3.71 15.34 5.68
C ASP A 4 -3.04 13.95 5.77
N TYR A 5 -3.45 13.03 4.90
CA TYR A 5 -2.82 11.73 4.67
C TYR A 5 -1.34 11.80 4.31
N ASP A 6 -0.94 12.65 3.35
CA ASP A 6 0.45 12.76 2.92
C ASP A 6 1.33 13.23 4.07
N ARG A 7 0.84 14.16 4.89
CA ARG A 7 1.58 14.66 6.05
C ARG A 7 1.81 13.55 7.07
N ILE A 8 0.79 12.74 7.33
CA ILE A 8 0.89 11.63 8.29
C ILE A 8 1.83 10.54 7.76
N ILE A 9 1.59 10.08 6.53
CA ILE A 9 2.34 8.99 5.91
C ILE A 9 3.81 9.39 5.72
N TRP A 10 4.10 10.59 5.22
CA TRP A 10 5.46 10.98 4.82
C TRP A 10 6.25 11.78 5.87
N HIS A 11 5.58 12.42 6.84
CA HIS A 11 6.24 13.42 7.71
C HIS A 11 6.02 13.24 9.21
N ILE A 12 5.10 12.40 9.68
CA ILE A 12 4.81 12.23 11.11
C ILE A 12 5.23 10.84 11.61
N GLY A 13 5.76 10.78 12.84
CA GLY A 13 6.23 9.55 13.50
C GLY A 13 5.48 9.21 14.79
N SER A 14 4.19 9.55 14.90
CA SER A 14 3.39 9.31 16.12
C SER A 14 2.26 8.28 15.90
N PRO A 15 1.97 7.38 16.87
CA PRO A 15 1.05 6.26 16.69
C PRO A 15 -0.40 6.68 16.50
N ARG A 16 -0.80 7.82 17.09
CA ARG A 16 -2.18 8.29 17.00
C ARG A 16 -2.62 8.54 15.56
N TYR A 17 -1.70 8.98 14.71
CA TYR A 17 -2.01 9.35 13.34
C TYR A 17 -2.14 8.14 12.40
N ILE A 18 -1.58 6.98 12.74
CA ILE A 18 -1.74 5.79 11.87
C ILE A 18 -3.19 5.34 11.87
N HIS A 19 -3.88 5.38 13.01
CA HIS A 19 -5.29 5.00 13.11
C HIS A 19 -6.25 6.08 12.58
N GLU A 20 -5.79 7.33 12.42
CA GLU A 20 -6.56 8.36 11.70
C GLU A 20 -6.62 8.04 10.20
N VAL A 21 -5.56 7.46 9.63
CA VAL A 21 -5.49 7.08 8.22
C VAL A 21 -5.96 5.65 7.97
N PHE A 22 -5.55 4.73 8.83
CA PHE A 22 -5.77 3.30 8.75
C PHE A 22 -6.56 2.84 9.99
N PRO A 23 -7.87 3.16 10.06
CA PRO A 23 -8.68 2.89 11.24
C PRO A 23 -8.79 1.39 11.57
N ASN A 24 -8.56 0.51 10.59
CA ASN A 24 -8.60 -0.95 10.78
C ASN A 24 -7.20 -1.57 10.93
N ALA A 25 -6.13 -0.77 11.09
CA ALA A 25 -4.80 -1.30 11.38
C ALA A 25 -4.80 -2.03 12.75
N PRO A 26 -4.06 -3.15 12.90
CA PRO A 26 -3.98 -3.88 14.17
C PRO A 26 -3.42 -3.04 15.33
N GLU A 27 -3.93 -3.24 16.54
CA GLU A 27 -3.55 -2.42 17.72
C GLU A 27 -2.15 -2.72 18.27
N LYS A 28 -1.63 -3.94 18.06
CA LYS A 28 -0.35 -4.41 18.63
C LYS A 28 0.82 -4.16 17.67
N HIS A 29 1.11 -2.89 17.42
CA HIS A 29 2.02 -2.51 16.34
C HIS A 29 3.18 -1.63 16.79
N ASN A 30 4.36 -1.89 16.21
CA ASN A 30 5.52 -1.02 16.38
C ASN A 30 5.45 0.05 15.30
N LEU A 31 4.92 1.21 15.68
CA LEU A 31 4.66 2.31 14.76
C LEU A 31 5.80 2.61 13.78
N MET A 32 7.04 2.71 14.26
CA MET A 32 8.16 3.09 13.40
C MET A 32 8.40 2.05 12.30
N ARG A 33 8.20 0.77 12.63
CA ARG A 33 8.27 -0.33 11.67
C ARG A 33 7.16 -0.24 10.65
N ASP A 34 5.94 0.05 11.10
CA ASP A 34 4.76 0.07 10.24
C ASP A 34 4.74 1.27 9.31
N ILE A 35 5.14 2.46 9.77
CA ILE A 35 5.32 3.64 8.90
C ILE A 35 6.37 3.35 7.82
N LYS A 36 7.51 2.75 8.19
CA LYS A 36 8.55 2.36 7.22
C LYS A 36 8.01 1.35 6.21
N ARG A 37 7.21 0.38 6.67
CA ARG A 37 6.56 -0.63 5.84
C ARG A 37 5.56 0.02 4.87
N ILE A 38 4.65 0.86 5.36
CA ILE A 38 3.65 1.58 4.55
C ILE A 38 4.34 2.43 3.48
N ARG A 39 5.34 3.24 3.86
CA ARG A 39 6.09 4.06 2.89
C ARG A 39 6.74 3.23 1.80
N ARG A 40 7.31 2.08 2.17
CA ARG A 40 7.90 1.15 1.22
C ARG A 40 6.84 0.63 0.24
N ILE A 41 5.72 0.11 0.74
CA ILE A 41 4.62 -0.42 -0.09
C ILE A 41 4.08 0.66 -1.04
N LEU A 42 3.80 1.87 -0.53
CA LEU A 42 3.31 2.97 -1.35
C LEU A 42 4.32 3.40 -2.43
N ASN A 43 5.62 3.36 -2.11
CA ASN A 43 6.64 3.65 -3.10
C ASN A 43 6.74 2.55 -4.17
N GLU A 44 6.61 1.28 -3.80
CA GLU A 44 6.56 0.15 -4.75
C GLU A 44 5.35 0.29 -5.69
N ILE A 45 4.15 0.55 -5.14
CA ILE A 45 2.94 0.83 -5.94
C ILE A 45 3.18 2.00 -6.90
N ARG A 46 3.77 3.11 -6.41
CA ARG A 46 4.08 4.29 -7.23
C ARG A 46 5.01 3.93 -8.40
N VAL A 47 6.06 3.15 -8.15
CA VAL A 47 7.02 2.72 -9.18
C VAL A 47 6.31 1.84 -10.21
N ILE A 48 5.58 0.80 -9.79
CA ILE A 48 4.85 -0.10 -10.70
C ILE A 48 3.87 0.70 -11.55
N ARG A 49 3.05 1.54 -10.91
CA ARG A 49 2.08 2.42 -11.58
C ARG A 49 2.75 3.29 -12.63
N ASN A 50 3.86 3.95 -12.30
CA ASN A 50 4.60 4.79 -13.24
C ASN A 50 5.10 3.99 -14.45
N ARG A 51 5.64 2.78 -14.23
CA ARG A 51 6.08 1.90 -15.34
C ARG A 51 4.92 1.56 -16.26
N VAL A 52 3.77 1.19 -15.71
CA VAL A 52 2.55 0.90 -16.49
C VAL A 52 2.13 2.10 -17.34
N PHE A 53 2.03 3.31 -16.74
CA PHE A 53 1.60 4.51 -17.48
C PHE A 53 2.63 5.01 -18.50
N HIS A 54 3.92 4.72 -18.30
CA HIS A 54 4.98 5.07 -19.24
C HIS A 54 5.29 3.94 -20.24
N HIS A 55 4.48 2.88 -20.28
CA HIS A 55 4.71 1.69 -21.11
C HIS A 55 6.11 1.08 -20.94
N GLU A 56 6.69 1.19 -19.74
CA GLU A 56 7.94 0.54 -19.39
C GLU A 56 7.70 -0.94 -19.01
N PRO A 57 8.68 -1.83 -19.19
CA PRO A 57 8.56 -3.23 -18.80
C PRO A 57 8.31 -3.38 -17.29
N VAL A 58 7.23 -4.03 -16.86
CA VAL A 58 6.94 -4.25 -15.43
C VAL A 58 7.62 -5.54 -14.91
N PHE A 59 7.65 -6.59 -15.73
CA PHE A 59 8.24 -7.90 -15.41
C PHE A 59 9.72 -7.98 -15.79
N ASN A 60 10.47 -8.87 -15.12
CA ASN A 60 11.87 -9.22 -15.41
C ASN A 60 12.82 -8.01 -15.47
N THR A 61 12.59 -7.00 -14.63
CA THR A 61 13.56 -5.92 -14.42
C THR A 61 14.48 -6.29 -13.27
N ARG A 62 15.70 -5.73 -13.21
CA ARG A 62 16.69 -6.04 -12.16
C ARG A 62 16.16 -5.89 -10.73
N ASN A 63 15.05 -5.15 -10.53
CA ASN A 63 14.53 -4.77 -9.21
C ASN A 63 13.03 -5.13 -9.01
N LEU A 64 12.40 -5.86 -9.94
CA LEU A 64 11.00 -6.29 -9.82
C LEU A 64 10.84 -7.70 -10.43
N SER A 65 11.04 -8.73 -9.59
CA SER A 65 10.69 -10.10 -9.91
C SER A 65 9.17 -10.31 -9.84
N PHE A 66 8.68 -11.43 -10.37
CA PHE A 66 7.27 -11.80 -10.23
C PHE A 66 6.84 -11.94 -8.76
N ASP A 67 7.67 -12.57 -7.92
CA ASP A 67 7.40 -12.73 -6.50
C ASP A 67 7.31 -11.40 -5.77
N GLU A 68 8.14 -10.42 -6.15
CA GLU A 68 8.09 -9.06 -5.61
C GLU A 68 6.79 -8.35 -6.01
N LEU A 69 6.35 -8.49 -7.27
CA LEU A 69 5.09 -7.93 -7.73
C LEU A 69 3.89 -8.55 -6.99
N LEU A 70 3.88 -9.87 -6.80
CA LEU A 70 2.85 -10.56 -6.02
C LEU A 70 2.87 -10.11 -4.56
N THR A 71 4.06 -9.96 -3.98
CA THR A 71 4.22 -9.45 -2.62
C THR A 71 3.68 -8.02 -2.50
N THR A 72 3.96 -7.14 -3.46
CA THR A 72 3.41 -5.77 -3.46
C THR A 72 1.89 -5.78 -3.63
N TYR A 73 1.33 -6.69 -4.44
CA TYR A 73 -0.12 -6.87 -4.56
C TYR A 73 -0.78 -7.24 -3.23
N GLU A 74 -0.29 -8.28 -2.56
CA GLU A 74 -0.82 -8.71 -1.26
C GLU A 74 -0.71 -7.61 -0.19
N ASN A 75 0.43 -6.92 -0.15
CA ASN A 75 0.63 -5.79 0.75
C ASN A 75 -0.32 -4.62 0.45
N ALA A 76 -0.61 -4.34 -0.82
CA ALA A 76 -1.56 -3.31 -1.21
C ALA A 76 -2.99 -3.67 -0.78
N LYS A 77 -3.37 -4.94 -0.95
CA LYS A 77 -4.66 -5.49 -0.51
C LYS A 77 -4.81 -5.39 1.01
N GLU A 78 -3.77 -5.73 1.76
CA GLU A 78 -3.74 -5.55 3.22
C GLU A 78 -3.92 -4.09 3.63
N LEU A 79 -3.17 -3.15 3.03
CA LEU A 79 -3.31 -1.71 3.33
C LEU A 79 -4.70 -1.17 2.96
N LEU A 80 -5.30 -1.68 1.88
CA LEU A 80 -6.68 -1.35 1.52
C LEU A 80 -7.65 -1.78 2.63
N GLY A 81 -7.49 -2.99 3.17
CA GLY A 81 -8.27 -3.48 4.31
C GLY A 81 -8.06 -2.65 5.57
N TRP A 82 -6.83 -2.17 5.81
CA TRP A 82 -6.53 -1.27 6.92
C TRP A 82 -7.21 0.09 6.76
N LEU A 83 -7.31 0.59 5.53
CA LEU A 83 -7.98 1.85 5.19
C LEU A 83 -9.50 1.71 5.31
N SER A 84 -10.10 0.70 4.69
CA SER A 84 -11.53 0.44 4.70
C SER A 84 -11.85 -1.02 4.36
N LYS A 85 -12.58 -1.69 5.27
CA LYS A 85 -13.08 -3.05 5.02
C LYS A 85 -14.05 -3.10 3.85
N ASP A 86 -14.87 -2.08 3.67
CA ASP A 86 -15.82 -2.01 2.56
C ASP A 86 -15.10 -1.85 1.21
N ALA A 87 -14.01 -1.07 1.18
CA ALA A 87 -13.21 -0.92 -0.02
C ALA A 87 -12.49 -2.23 -0.39
N LEU A 88 -12.01 -2.98 0.60
CA LEU A 88 -11.45 -4.32 0.39
C LEU A 88 -12.52 -5.29 -0.14
N CYS A 89 -13.70 -5.33 0.47
CA CYS A 89 -14.80 -6.18 0.03
C CYS A 89 -15.17 -5.89 -1.43
N PHE A 90 -15.36 -4.61 -1.76
CA PHE A 90 -15.63 -4.18 -3.13
C PHE A 90 -14.52 -4.59 -4.09
N PHE A 91 -13.26 -4.45 -3.70
CA PHE A 91 -12.12 -4.87 -4.50
C PHE A 91 -12.15 -6.38 -4.78
N GLU A 92 -12.39 -7.21 -3.77
CA GLU A 92 -12.44 -8.68 -3.89
C GLU A 92 -13.60 -9.14 -4.78
N GLU A 93 -14.80 -8.57 -4.62
CA GLU A 93 -15.99 -8.91 -5.41
C GLU A 93 -15.81 -8.59 -6.91
N ASN A 94 -15.06 -7.52 -7.19
CA ASN A 94 -14.81 -7.02 -8.54
C ASN A 94 -13.45 -7.47 -9.10
N ASN A 95 -12.68 -8.27 -8.34
CA ASN A 95 -11.42 -8.79 -8.82
C ASN A 95 -11.66 -9.88 -9.86
N GLN A 96 -11.60 -9.49 -11.12
CA GLN A 96 -11.78 -10.37 -12.27
C GLN A 96 -10.64 -11.36 -12.50
N PHE A 97 -9.55 -11.28 -11.72
CA PHE A 97 -8.37 -12.13 -11.87
C PHE A 97 -8.31 -13.28 -10.85
N GLU A 98 -9.20 -13.29 -9.84
CA GLU A 98 -9.29 -14.35 -8.81
C GLU A 98 -10.57 -15.20 -8.94
N LYS A 99 -11.30 -15.10 -10.06
CA LYS A 99 -12.52 -15.87 -10.35
C LYS A 99 -12.28 -17.10 -11.21
#